data_AF-A0A7C4TLI6-F1
#
_entry.id   AF-A0A7C4TLI6-F1
#
_cell.length_a   1.000
_cell.length_b   1.000
_cell.length_c   1.000
_cell.angle_alpha   90.00
_cell.angle_beta   90.00
_cell.angle_gamma   90.00
#
_symmetry.space_group_name_H-M   'P 1'
#
loop_
_entity.id
_entity.type
_entity.pdbx_description
1 polymer ?
#
loop_
_entity_poly.entity_id
_entity_poly.type
_entity_poly.pdbx_seq_one_letter_code
_entity_poly.pdbx_strand_id
1 'polypeptide(L)'
;MRNTIQRLREREDGFTLVELIVVIAILGVLAGIAVFTLSGSTDKARDAACKTNARTVESAAAAYHADNGSWPANMAALVPDYLREAPGDVTYDATDGSAACS
;
A
#
# COMPACT_ATOMS: atom_id res chain seq x y z
N MET A 1 0.94 -19.38 -69.81
CA MET A 1 0.98 -19.45 -68.33
C MET A 1 1.00 -18.05 -67.74
N ARG A 2 -0.15 -17.37 -67.71
CA ARG A 2 -0.38 -16.13 -66.97
C ARG A 2 -1.82 -16.25 -66.49
N ASN A 3 -2.04 -16.32 -65.18
CA ASN A 3 -3.23 -15.85 -64.46
C ASN A 3 -3.48 -16.63 -63.17
N THR A 4 -2.81 -16.23 -62.07
CA THR A 4 -3.29 -16.59 -60.71
C THR A 4 -2.84 -15.65 -59.58
N ILE A 5 -2.49 -14.37 -59.83
CA ILE A 5 -2.01 -13.44 -58.77
C ILE A 5 -2.99 -12.27 -58.49
N GLN A 6 -4.29 -12.38 -58.82
CA GLN A 6 -5.22 -11.24 -58.71
C GLN A 6 -6.29 -11.32 -57.59
N ARG A 7 -6.16 -12.19 -56.58
CA ARG A 7 -7.21 -12.32 -55.54
C ARG A 7 -6.75 -12.24 -54.08
N LEU A 8 -5.61 -11.61 -53.79
CA LEU A 8 -5.13 -11.34 -52.42
C LEU A 8 -5.12 -9.86 -52.06
N ARG A 9 -6.03 -9.05 -52.63
CA ARG A 9 -6.45 -7.80 -51.98
C ARG A 9 -7.63 -8.15 -51.07
N GLU A 10 -7.32 -8.91 -50.03
CA GLU A 10 -8.21 -9.09 -48.90
C GLU A 10 -8.31 -7.74 -48.20
N ARG A 11 -9.48 -7.11 -48.33
CA ARG A 11 -10.05 -6.07 -47.46
C ARG A 11 -9.12 -5.58 -46.34
N GLU A 12 -8.21 -4.67 -46.68
CA GLU A 12 -7.55 -3.84 -45.69
C GLU A 12 -8.57 -2.79 -45.23
N ASP A 13 -9.47 -3.19 -44.33
CA ASP A 13 -10.39 -2.28 -43.64
C ASP A 13 -9.55 -1.43 -42.67
N GLY A 14 -9.36 -0.16 -43.01
CA GLY A 14 -8.64 0.80 -42.18
C GLY A 14 -9.48 1.28 -41.01
N PHE A 15 -8.84 1.51 -39.85
CA PHE A 15 -9.44 2.15 -38.68
C PHE A 15 -10.05 3.50 -39.05
N THR A 16 -11.28 3.76 -38.63
CA THR A 16 -11.90 5.08 -38.83
C THR A 16 -11.39 6.07 -37.78
N LEU A 17 -11.29 7.35 -38.14
CA LEU A 17 -10.92 8.41 -37.18
C LEU A 17 -11.88 8.48 -35.98
N VAL A 18 -13.17 8.20 -36.23
CA VAL A 18 -14.21 8.20 -35.19
C VAL A 18 -13.98 7.09 -34.16
N GLU A 19 -13.53 5.92 -34.63
CA GLU A 19 -13.23 4.76 -33.80
C GLU A 19 -12.03 5.00 -32.88
N LEU A 20 -11.02 5.73 -33.35
CA LEU A 20 -9.90 6.14 -32.49
C LEU A 20 -10.33 7.22 -31.47
N ILE A 21 -11.16 8.17 -31.89
CA ILE A 21 -11.61 9.30 -31.05
C ILE A 21 -12.45 8.79 -29.86
N VAL A 22 -13.35 7.83 -30.07
CA VAL A 22 -14.15 7.28 -28.96
C VAL A 22 -13.28 6.51 -27.97
N VAL A 23 -12.24 5.81 -28.43
CA VAL A 23 -11.32 5.07 -27.55
C VAL A 23 -10.53 6.03 -26.66
N ILE A 24 -9.91 7.07 -27.22
CA ILE A 24 -9.15 8.03 -26.40
C ILE A 24 -10.06 8.85 -25.47
N ALA A 25 -11.31 9.09 -25.86
CA ALA A 25 -12.30 9.72 -25.00
C ALA A 25 -12.61 8.86 -23.77
N ILE A 26 -12.84 7.56 -23.96
CA ILE A 26 -13.07 6.61 -22.86
C ILE A 26 -11.81 6.48 -21.99
N LEU A 27 -10.62 6.36 -22.59
CA LEU A 27 -9.35 6.30 -21.86
C LEU A 27 -9.11 7.56 -21.02
N GLY A 28 -9.49 8.74 -21.51
CA GLY A 28 -9.42 9.99 -20.76
C GLY A 28 -10.29 9.99 -19.49
N VAL A 29 -11.53 9.51 -19.60
CA VAL A 29 -12.44 9.39 -18.44
C VAL A 29 -11.90 8.37 -17.42
N LEU A 30 -11.47 7.18 -17.89
CA LEU A 30 -10.93 6.14 -17.02
C LEU A 30 -9.65 6.59 -16.29
N ALA A 31 -8.75 7.27 -17.00
CA ALA A 31 -7.53 7.82 -16.40
C ALA A 31 -7.83 8.86 -15.32
N GLY A 32 -8.83 9.72 -15.53
CA GLY A 32 -9.28 10.70 -14.54
C GLY A 32 -9.79 10.06 -13.25
N ILE A 33 -10.58 8.99 -13.33
CA ILE A 33 -11.11 8.27 -12.15
C ILE A 33 -9.97 7.58 -11.38
N ALA A 34 -9.02 6.96 -12.08
CA ALA A 34 -7.93 6.21 -11.47
C ALA A 34 -7.09 7.06 -10.49
N VAL A 35 -6.82 8.33 -10.83
CA VAL A 35 -6.02 9.25 -9.99
C VAL A 35 -6.65 9.46 -8.61
N PHE A 36 -7.97 9.65 -8.53
CA PHE A 36 -8.65 9.86 -7.25
C PHE A 36 -8.71 8.60 -6.38
N THR A 37 -8.66 7.41 -6.98
CA THR A 37 -8.74 6.15 -6.23
C THR A 37 -7.43 5.77 -5.54
N LEU A 38 -6.28 6.17 -6.09
CA LEU A 38 -4.98 5.75 -5.59
C LEU A 38 -4.50 6.58 -4.39
N SER A 39 -4.82 7.88 -4.37
CA SER A 39 -4.34 8.82 -3.36
C SER A 39 -4.74 8.45 -1.92
N GLY A 40 -5.95 7.94 -1.70
CA GLY A 40 -6.41 7.57 -0.34
C GLY A 40 -6.02 6.17 0.14
N SER A 41 -5.45 5.32 -0.72
CA SER A 41 -5.13 3.93 -0.34
C SER A 41 -3.86 3.81 0.49
N THR A 42 -2.84 4.62 0.17
CA THR A 42 -1.54 4.63 0.84
C THR A 42 -1.64 5.13 2.27
N ASP A 43 -2.43 6.18 2.50
CA ASP A 43 -2.60 6.77 3.84
C ASP A 43 -3.30 5.78 4.79
N LYS A 44 -4.36 5.11 4.31
CA LYS A 44 -5.03 4.05 5.08
C LYS A 44 -4.11 2.87 5.39
N ALA A 45 -3.25 2.49 4.45
CA ALA A 45 -2.28 1.42 4.66
C ALA A 45 -1.23 1.80 5.71
N ARG A 46 -0.76 3.07 5.71
CA ARG A 46 0.15 3.61 6.72
C ARG A 46 -0.49 3.64 8.11
N ASP A 47 -1.72 4.14 8.21
CA ASP A 47 -2.46 4.16 9.47
C ASP A 47 -2.69 2.75 10.03
N ALA A 48 -3.02 1.80 9.16
CA ALA A 48 -3.23 0.40 9.55
C ALA A 48 -1.92 -0.26 10.01
N ALA A 49 -0.81 0.01 9.32
CA ALA A 49 0.52 -0.47 9.71
C ALA A 49 0.91 0.10 11.07
N CYS A 50 0.75 1.41 11.26
CA CYS A 50 1.10 2.06 12.51
C CYS A 50 0.27 1.55 13.70
N LYS A 51 -1.06 1.38 13.53
CA LYS A 51 -1.90 0.79 14.58
C LYS A 51 -1.48 -0.64 14.93
N THR A 52 -0.99 -1.39 13.95
CA THR A 52 -0.47 -2.75 14.16
C THR A 52 0.84 -2.73 14.92
N ASN A 53 1.74 -1.81 14.56
CA ASN A 53 3.01 -1.60 15.25
C ASN A 53 2.78 -1.18 16.71
N ALA A 54 1.87 -0.23 16.96
CA ALA A 54 1.52 0.21 18.31
C ALA A 54 1.07 -0.98 19.20
N ARG A 55 0.12 -1.79 18.73
CA ARG A 55 -0.32 -2.99 19.47
C ARG A 55 0.79 -4.01 19.71
N THR A 56 1.73 -4.11 18.77
CA THR A 56 2.88 -5.01 18.89
C THR A 56 3.82 -4.51 19.99
N VAL A 57 4.06 -3.19 20.06
CA VAL A 57 4.84 -2.57 21.14
C VAL A 57 4.16 -2.72 22.50
N GLU A 58 2.85 -2.50 22.58
CA GLU A 58 2.08 -2.71 23.83
C GLU A 58 2.17 -4.16 24.31
N SER A 59 2.05 -5.12 23.40
CA SER A 59 2.15 -6.54 23.73
C SER A 59 3.56 -6.90 24.22
N ALA A 60 4.60 -6.32 23.61
CA ALA A 60 5.98 -6.47 24.04
C ALA A 60 6.25 -5.83 25.41
N ALA A 61 5.69 -4.65 25.67
CA ALA A 61 5.77 -3.97 26.96
C ALA A 61 5.06 -4.78 28.06
N ALA A 62 3.90 -5.36 27.76
CA ALA A 62 3.17 -6.22 28.69
C ALA A 62 3.96 -7.49 29.01
N ALA A 63 4.63 -8.10 28.03
CA ALA A 63 5.51 -9.23 28.24
C ALA A 63 6.72 -8.85 29.12
N TYR A 64 7.37 -7.72 28.83
CA TYR A 64 8.46 -7.20 29.66
C TYR A 64 8.01 -6.98 31.12
N HIS A 65 6.83 -6.38 31.31
CA HIS A 65 6.27 -6.14 32.63
C HIS A 65 5.95 -7.45 33.36
N ALA A 66 5.48 -8.47 32.65
CA ALA A 66 5.23 -9.80 33.23
C ALA A 66 6.52 -10.45 33.75
N ASP A 67 7.64 -10.27 33.04
CA ASP A 67 8.93 -10.87 33.40
C ASP A 67 9.71 -10.07 34.44
N ASN A 68 9.62 -8.74 34.43
CA ASN A 68 10.44 -7.84 35.25
C ASN A 68 9.67 -7.15 36.38
N GLY A 69 8.33 -7.20 36.36
CA GLY A 69 7.47 -6.55 37.36
C GLY A 69 7.42 -5.02 37.26
N SER A 70 7.96 -4.43 36.20
CA SER A 70 7.94 -2.99 35.92
C SER A 70 7.84 -2.73 34.41
N TRP A 71 7.32 -1.57 34.04
CA TRP A 71 7.25 -1.16 32.63
C TRP A 71 8.65 -0.83 32.10
N PRO A 72 8.94 -1.13 30.82
CA PRO A 72 10.21 -0.76 30.22
C PRO A 72 10.35 0.77 30.17
N ALA A 73 11.54 1.27 30.49
CA ALA A 73 11.80 2.71 30.57
C ALA A 73 11.72 3.42 29.20
N ASN A 74 11.86 2.68 28.11
CA ASN A 74 11.75 3.15 26.73
C ASN A 74 11.64 1.94 25.77
N MET A 75 11.30 2.19 24.50
CA MET A 75 11.22 1.13 23.49
C MET A 75 12.54 0.40 23.24
N ALA A 76 13.69 1.01 23.53
CA ALA A 76 14.98 0.34 23.35
C ALA A 76 15.18 -0.82 24.33
N ALA A 77 14.54 -0.78 25.51
CA ALA A 77 14.56 -1.87 26.49
C ALA A 77 13.76 -3.12 26.04
N LEU A 78 12.93 -2.99 25.00
CA LEU A 78 12.19 -4.10 24.41
C LEU A 78 13.00 -4.87 23.37
N VAL A 79 14.07 -4.29 22.84
CA VAL A 79 14.89 -4.88 21.77
C VAL A 79 16.16 -5.47 22.39
N PRO A 80 16.60 -6.68 22.00
CA PRO A 80 16.03 -7.57 20.99
C PRO A 80 15.03 -8.61 21.54
N ASP A 81 14.87 -8.68 22.86
CA ASP A 81 14.25 -9.84 23.51
C ASP A 81 12.73 -9.93 23.31
N TYR A 82 12.04 -8.78 23.24
CA TYR A 82 10.58 -8.69 23.07
C TYR A 82 10.18 -8.11 21.71
N LEU A 83 11.03 -7.29 21.11
CA LEU A 83 10.88 -6.72 19.77
C LEU A 83 12.14 -6.95 18.95
N ARG A 84 11.97 -7.29 17.67
CA ARG A 84 13.09 -7.41 16.74
C ARG A 84 13.72 -6.06 16.41
N GLU A 85 12.90 -5.03 16.26
CA GLU A 85 13.29 -3.66 15.95
C GLU A 85 12.20 -2.71 16.48
N ALA A 86 12.60 -1.52 16.94
CA ALA A 86 11.65 -0.50 17.40
C ALA A 86 11.03 0.23 16.19
N PRO A 87 9.70 0.21 16.02
CA PRO A 87 9.04 0.95 14.95
C PRO A 87 9.21 2.47 15.14
N GLY A 88 9.60 3.18 14.08
CA GLY A 88 9.83 4.63 14.11
C GLY A 88 8.55 5.48 14.00
N ASP A 89 7.42 4.85 13.71
CA ASP A 89 6.09 5.45 13.55
C ASP A 89 5.25 5.42 14.83
N VAL A 90 5.78 4.88 15.93
CA VAL A 90 5.06 4.68 17.19
C VAL A 90 5.73 5.49 18.32
N THR A 91 4.91 6.12 19.15
CA THR A 91 5.30 6.69 20.44
C THR A 91 4.96 5.71 21.55
N TYR A 92 5.79 5.66 22.59
CA TYR A 92 5.64 4.74 23.71
C TYR A 92 5.65 5.52 25.03
N ASP A 93 4.70 5.20 25.91
CA ASP A 93 4.60 5.76 27.25
C ASP A 93 5.10 4.74 28.29
N ALA A 94 6.18 5.09 28.98
CA ALA A 94 6.79 4.24 30.00
C ALA A 94 6.00 4.20 31.33
N THR A 95 4.99 5.06 31.51
CA THR A 95 4.20 5.11 32.75
C THR A 95 3.16 4.01 32.81
N ASP A 96 2.57 3.64 31.67
CA ASP A 96 1.50 2.65 31.57
C ASP A 96 1.74 1.56 30.52
N GLY A 97 2.86 1.62 29.79
CA GLY A 97 3.21 0.67 28.75
C GLY A 97 2.40 0.81 27.47
N SER A 98 1.64 1.90 27.31
CA SER A 98 0.82 2.16 26.12
C SER A 98 1.68 2.60 24.93
N ALA A 99 1.18 2.35 23.72
CA ALA A 99 1.84 2.79 22.51
C ALA A 99 0.81 3.37 21.51
N ALA A 100 1.17 4.47 20.89
CA ALA A 100 0.30 5.20 19.98
C ALA A 100 1.01 5.54 18.68
N CYS A 101 0.24 5.73 17.61
CA CYS A 101 0.77 6.30 16.39
C CYS A 101 1.28 7.71 16.63
N SER A 102 2.45 8.01 16.06
CA SER A 102 3.01 9.37 16.04
C SER A 102 2.19 10.32 15.17
#